data_AF-A0A7J7C5R3-F1
#
_entry.id   AF-A0A7J7C5R3-F1
#
_cell.length_a   1.000
_cell.length_b   1.000
_cell.length_c   1.000
_cell.angle_alpha   90.00
_cell.angle_beta   90.00
_cell.angle_gamma   90.00
#
_symmetry.space_group_name_H-M   'P 1'
#
loop_
_entity.id
_entity.type
_entity.pdbx_description
1 polymer ?
#
loop_
_entity_poly.entity_id
_entity_poly.type
_entity_poly.pdbx_seq_one_letter_code
_entity_poly.pdbx_strand_id
1 'polypeptide(L)'
;MAVSMSRRILHSFGSFRNQSFRASHGDRLLPADSSSIVRYLCRRTPVNVRSHKFSSLKGKDELSIEEEAERKVGWLLKLIFAGTATAVGYQLFPYLGDNLIQQSVSLLRVKDPLFKRMGASRLARFATDEDRRKMIVEMGGAQELLNMLGTAKDDRTRKEAFKALAALSLSDVAVAALHHAGGLAIIKSAPDSFEDAEIETYKSSVLKRFQDLRYDTSS
;
A
#
# COMPACT_ATOMS: atom_id res chain seq x y z
N MET A 1 2.20 32.19 6.38
CA MET A 1 2.82 32.04 7.71
C MET A 1 1.72 31.67 8.70
N ALA A 2 1.84 30.73 9.60
CA ALA A 2 2.81 29.68 9.84
C ALA A 2 2.31 29.04 11.14
N VAL A 3 2.24 27.71 11.16
CA VAL A 3 2.59 26.92 12.35
C VAL A 3 1.76 27.18 13.61
N SER A 4 0.71 26.39 13.83
CA SER A 4 0.45 25.78 15.15
C SER A 4 -0.76 24.85 15.12
N MET A 5 -0.55 23.61 14.68
CA MET A 5 -1.30 22.48 15.26
C MET A 5 -0.63 21.13 15.00
N SER A 6 0.71 21.12 14.93
CA SER A 6 1.51 19.90 14.98
C SER A 6 2.07 19.78 16.40
N ARG A 7 1.35 19.06 17.27
CA ARG A 7 1.82 18.48 18.55
C ARG A 7 0.67 17.72 19.25
N ARG A 8 0.26 16.59 18.67
CA ARG A 8 -0.40 15.52 19.44
C ARG A 8 -0.21 14.14 18.80
N ILE A 9 1.00 13.88 18.29
CA ILE A 9 1.47 12.53 17.95
C ILE A 9 2.96 12.51 18.31
N LEU A 10 3.24 12.18 19.56
CA LEU A 10 4.50 11.59 20.06
C LEU A 10 4.37 11.66 21.58
N HIS A 11 3.91 10.58 22.21
CA HIS A 11 4.27 10.16 23.57
C HIS A 11 3.41 8.94 23.95
N SER A 12 3.65 7.83 23.27
CA SER A 12 3.53 6.52 23.88
C SER A 12 4.48 5.58 23.14
N PHE A 13 5.29 4.85 23.89
CA PHE A 13 6.41 3.99 23.46
C PHE A 13 7.74 4.70 23.20
N GLY A 14 8.39 5.09 24.29
CA GLY A 14 9.82 5.41 24.37
C GLY A 14 10.38 4.88 25.68
N SER A 15 11.10 3.79 25.57
CA SER A 15 11.65 2.95 26.64
C SER A 15 12.87 3.58 27.32
N PHE A 16 13.00 3.31 28.62
CA PHE A 16 14.25 3.08 29.35
C PHE A 16 15.25 4.23 29.64
N ARG A 17 15.43 4.44 30.96
CA ARG A 17 16.72 4.44 31.70
C ARG A 17 17.40 5.79 31.97
N ASN A 18 17.33 6.16 33.25
CA ASN A 18 18.33 6.80 34.12
C ASN A 18 19.40 7.72 33.51
N GLN A 19 19.43 8.98 33.96
CA GLN A 19 20.48 9.46 34.87
C GLN A 19 20.15 10.85 35.46
N SER A 20 20.45 10.98 36.74
CA SER A 20 20.36 12.16 37.59
C SER A 20 21.54 13.10 37.32
N PHE A 21 21.31 14.42 37.25
CA PHE A 21 22.25 15.39 37.82
C PHE A 21 21.61 16.75 38.10
N ARG A 22 22.21 17.44 39.05
CA ARG A 22 21.67 18.45 39.96
C ARG A 22 22.15 19.86 39.58
N ALA A 23 21.34 20.86 39.95
CA ALA A 23 21.74 22.13 40.60
C ALA A 23 21.70 23.47 39.82
N SER A 24 21.30 24.47 40.63
CA SER A 24 21.48 25.94 40.57
C SER A 24 20.58 26.80 39.69
N HIS A 25 20.28 28.06 39.99
CA HIS A 25 20.10 28.92 41.18
C HIS A 25 19.94 30.35 40.61
N GLY A 26 19.11 31.21 41.21
CA GLY A 26 19.18 32.68 41.06
C GLY A 26 18.28 33.27 39.96
N ASP A 27 17.22 34.02 40.30
CA ASP A 27 17.20 35.47 40.62
C ASP A 27 17.25 36.33 39.33
N ARG A 28 16.49 37.41 39.09
CA ARG A 28 15.44 38.22 39.74
C ARG A 28 15.09 39.33 38.72
N LEU A 29 14.04 40.12 38.99
CA LEU A 29 13.78 41.51 38.53
C LEU A 29 12.89 41.77 37.27
N LEU A 30 11.62 42.12 37.56
CA LEU A 30 10.85 43.24 36.97
C LEU A 30 11.43 44.60 37.48
N PRO A 31 10.96 45.83 37.13
CA PRO A 31 9.65 46.23 36.55
C PRO A 31 9.61 47.48 35.62
N ALA A 32 8.37 47.90 35.31
CA ALA A 32 7.90 49.28 35.04
C ALA A 32 8.11 49.83 33.61
N ASP A 33 7.24 50.64 32.98
CA ASP A 33 6.09 51.45 33.42
C ASP A 33 5.28 51.96 32.18
N SER A 34 4.03 52.42 32.45
CA SER A 34 3.26 53.52 31.81
C SER A 34 3.04 53.56 30.27
N SER A 35 1.93 54.05 29.69
CA SER A 35 0.72 54.69 30.18
C SER A 35 -0.32 54.79 29.04
N SER A 36 -1.57 54.57 29.41
CA SER A 36 -2.83 55.11 28.89
C SER A 36 -2.83 56.12 27.71
N ILE A 37 -3.48 55.76 26.60
CA ILE A 37 -4.13 56.73 25.70
C ILE A 37 -5.49 56.16 25.24
N VAL A 38 -6.52 57.00 25.38
CA VAL A 38 -7.90 56.95 24.84
C VAL A 38 -8.96 56.12 25.60
N ARG A 39 -9.42 56.69 26.72
CA ARG A 39 -10.86 56.76 27.02
C ARG A 39 -11.50 57.84 26.12
N TYR A 40 -12.83 57.88 26.13
CA TYR A 40 -13.76 58.65 25.29
C TYR A 40 -14.10 57.85 24.02
N LEU A 41 -15.26 57.21 23.93
CA LEU A 41 -16.55 57.90 23.93
C LEU A 41 -17.73 57.04 24.45
N CYS A 42 -18.70 57.75 25.05
CA CYS A 42 -20.13 57.42 25.19
C CYS A 42 -20.60 56.51 26.34
N ARG A 43 -20.74 57.17 27.49
CA ARG A 43 -21.73 56.98 28.57
C ARG A 43 -23.14 56.62 28.04
N ARG A 44 -23.70 55.48 28.48
CA ARG A 44 -25.16 55.29 28.70
C ARG A 44 -25.38 54.53 30.02
N THR A 45 -26.37 55.00 30.75
CA THR A 45 -26.83 54.66 32.11
C THR A 45 -27.14 53.17 32.35
N PRO A 46 -27.01 52.66 33.59
CA PRO A 46 -27.46 51.31 33.92
C PRO A 46 -28.99 51.32 34.07
N VAL A 47 -29.70 50.86 33.04
CA VAL A 47 -31.12 50.52 33.21
C VAL A 47 -31.16 49.20 33.97
N ASN A 48 -31.67 49.28 35.19
CA ASN A 48 -31.89 48.15 36.07
C ASN A 48 -33.03 47.29 35.50
N VAL A 49 -32.69 46.38 34.57
CA VAL A 49 -33.64 45.39 34.05
C VAL A 49 -33.71 44.25 35.04
N ARG A 50 -34.73 44.32 35.89
CA ARG A 50 -35.24 43.25 36.73
C ARG A 50 -35.31 41.95 35.90
N SER A 51 -34.42 41.00 36.17
CA SER A 51 -34.50 39.68 35.54
C SER A 51 -35.72 38.95 36.10
N HIS A 52 -36.83 39.05 35.38
CA HIS A 52 -37.91 38.11 35.56
C HIS A 52 -37.41 36.76 35.05
N LYS A 53 -37.22 35.84 36.00
CA LYS A 53 -36.89 34.43 35.80
C LYS A 53 -37.85 33.81 34.79
N PHE A 54 -37.47 33.68 33.52
CA PHE A 54 -38.07 32.72 32.58
C PHE A 54 -37.15 32.56 31.35
N SER A 55 -36.28 31.56 31.37
CA SER A 55 -35.70 30.89 30.17
C SER A 55 -34.58 29.91 30.57
N SER A 56 -34.92 28.87 31.35
CA SER A 56 -34.00 27.76 31.66
C SER A 56 -34.25 26.51 30.79
N LEU A 57 -35.22 26.58 29.87
CA LEU A 57 -35.65 25.43 29.06
C LEU A 57 -35.20 25.47 27.59
N LYS A 58 -34.61 26.57 27.10
CA LYS A 58 -34.31 26.71 25.66
C LYS A 58 -32.87 26.31 25.26
N GLY A 59 -31.90 26.39 26.18
CA GLY A 59 -30.50 26.08 25.89
C GLY A 59 -30.15 24.59 25.88
N LYS A 60 -30.96 23.73 26.50
CA LYS A 60 -30.77 22.26 26.45
C LYS A 60 -31.20 21.68 25.11
N ASP A 61 -32.26 22.24 24.54
CA ASP A 61 -32.77 21.84 23.24
C ASP A 61 -31.84 22.33 22.12
N GLU A 62 -31.28 23.54 22.22
CA GLU A 62 -30.29 24.06 21.24
C GLU A 62 -28.97 23.27 21.22
N LEU A 63 -28.43 22.86 22.37
CA LEU A 63 -27.22 22.04 22.41
C LEU A 63 -27.46 20.60 21.90
N SER A 64 -28.65 20.05 22.14
CA SER A 64 -28.98 18.69 21.69
C SER A 64 -29.30 18.61 20.19
N ILE A 65 -29.91 19.65 19.60
CA ILE A 65 -30.09 19.73 18.13
C ILE A 65 -28.77 19.95 17.40
N GLU A 66 -27.82 20.67 18.01
CA GLU A 66 -26.48 20.89 17.44
C GLU A 66 -25.66 19.58 17.45
N GLU A 67 -25.65 18.86 18.57
CA GLU A 67 -24.94 17.56 18.68
C GLU A 67 -25.52 16.49 17.72
N GLU A 68 -26.84 16.48 17.53
CA GLU A 68 -27.49 15.55 16.59
C GLU A 68 -27.18 15.92 15.13
N ALA A 69 -27.12 17.21 14.80
CA ALA A 69 -26.72 17.68 13.49
C ALA A 69 -25.25 17.30 13.17
N GLU A 70 -24.33 17.49 14.12
CA GLU A 70 -22.94 17.08 13.97
C GLU A 70 -22.78 15.57 13.77
N ARG A 71 -23.55 14.76 14.49
CA ARG A 71 -23.54 13.29 14.35
C ARG A 71 -24.05 12.85 12.97
N LYS A 72 -25.14 13.45 12.49
CA LYS A 72 -25.71 13.15 11.17
C LYS A 72 -24.80 13.61 10.03
N VAL A 73 -24.26 14.82 10.11
CA VAL A 73 -23.31 15.36 9.13
C VAL A 73 -22.02 14.54 9.13
N GLY A 74 -21.51 14.16 10.30
CA GLY A 74 -20.33 13.29 10.41
C GLY A 74 -20.57 11.90 9.79
N TRP A 75 -21.76 11.32 9.96
CA TRP A 75 -22.10 10.04 9.33
C TRP A 75 -22.29 10.16 7.82
N LEU A 76 -22.96 11.22 7.34
CA LEU A 76 -23.08 11.52 5.92
C LEU A 76 -21.71 11.73 5.26
N LEU A 77 -20.82 12.49 5.89
CA LEU A 77 -19.47 12.72 5.41
C LEU A 77 -18.68 11.41 5.31
N LYS A 78 -18.83 10.50 6.29
CA LYS A 78 -18.23 9.16 6.24
C LYS A 78 -18.75 8.36 5.05
N LEU A 79 -20.05 8.41 4.74
CA LEU A 79 -20.59 7.72 3.58
C LEU A 79 -20.09 8.30 2.26
N ILE A 80 -20.01 9.63 2.16
CA ILE A 80 -19.42 10.29 0.99
C ILE A 80 -17.96 9.85 0.85
N PHE A 81 -17.16 9.93 1.92
CA PHE A 81 -15.76 9.53 1.87
C PHE A 81 -15.58 8.05 1.52
N ALA A 82 -16.37 7.16 2.12
CA ALA A 82 -16.33 5.74 1.81
C ALA A 82 -16.70 5.50 0.33
N GLY A 83 -17.78 6.12 -0.15
CA GLY A 83 -18.20 6.00 -1.55
C GLY A 83 -17.14 6.51 -2.52
N THR A 84 -16.58 7.70 -2.29
CA THR A 84 -15.55 8.28 -3.17
C THR A 84 -14.25 7.49 -3.10
N ALA A 85 -13.81 7.06 -1.92
CA ALA A 85 -12.61 6.22 -1.76
C ALA A 85 -12.77 4.87 -2.47
N THR A 86 -13.95 4.25 -2.39
CA THR A 86 -14.27 3.03 -3.12
C THR A 86 -14.24 3.27 -4.64
N ALA A 87 -14.90 4.32 -5.14
CA ALA A 87 -14.92 4.64 -6.56
C ALA A 87 -13.52 4.90 -7.13
N VAL A 88 -12.73 5.74 -6.46
CA VAL A 88 -11.33 6.01 -6.82
C VAL A 88 -10.47 4.76 -6.72
N GLY A 89 -10.70 3.92 -5.70
CA GLY A 89 -10.04 2.63 -5.54
C GLY A 89 -10.27 1.71 -6.73
N TYR A 90 -11.52 1.53 -7.16
CA TYR A 90 -11.84 0.72 -8.34
C TYR A 90 -11.23 1.27 -9.63
N GLN A 91 -11.11 2.59 -9.75
CA GLN A 91 -10.58 3.22 -10.96
C GLN A 91 -9.05 3.21 -11.03
N LEU A 92 -8.33 3.43 -9.91
CA LEU A 92 -6.87 3.54 -9.89
C LEU A 92 -6.17 2.19 -9.69
N PHE A 93 -6.78 1.26 -8.95
CA PHE A 93 -6.17 -0.02 -8.63
C PHE A 93 -5.75 -0.85 -9.86
N PRO A 94 -6.52 -0.88 -10.98
CA PRO A 94 -6.12 -1.60 -12.18
C PRO A 94 -4.81 -1.07 -12.77
N TYR A 95 -4.71 0.26 -12.94
CA TYR A 95 -3.55 0.95 -13.54
C TYR A 95 -2.31 0.92 -12.67
N LEU A 96 -2.46 0.91 -11.34
CA LEU A 96 -1.33 0.76 -10.44
C LEU A 96 -0.71 -0.64 -10.57
N GLY A 97 -1.55 -1.66 -10.79
CA GLY A 97 -1.10 -3.04 -11.00
C GLY A 97 -0.22 -3.20 -12.26
N ASP A 98 -0.56 -2.53 -13.35
CA ASP A 98 0.15 -2.71 -14.64
C ASP A 98 1.60 -2.20 -14.56
N ASN A 99 1.80 -1.02 -13.96
CA ASN A 99 3.14 -0.48 -13.71
C ASN A 99 3.96 -1.42 -12.82
N LEU A 100 3.33 -2.07 -11.83
CA LEU A 100 4.01 -3.02 -10.95
C LEU A 100 4.38 -4.32 -11.67
N ILE A 101 3.57 -4.78 -12.64
CA ILE A 101 3.92 -5.90 -13.50
C ILE A 101 5.15 -5.53 -14.34
N GLN A 102 5.14 -4.37 -15.00
CA GLN A 102 6.26 -3.92 -15.82
C GLN A 102 7.56 -3.78 -15.02
N GLN A 103 7.47 -3.23 -13.80
CA GLN A 103 8.62 -3.16 -12.90
C GLN A 103 9.10 -4.55 -12.49
N SER A 104 8.19 -5.49 -12.25
CA SER A 104 8.54 -6.86 -11.89
C SER A 104 9.24 -7.59 -13.04
N VAL A 105 8.81 -7.39 -14.28
CA VAL A 105 9.52 -7.87 -15.48
C VAL A 105 10.90 -7.22 -15.60
N SER A 106 11.00 -5.91 -15.35
CA SER A 106 12.27 -5.19 -15.40
C SER A 106 13.29 -5.72 -14.39
N LEU A 107 12.84 -6.17 -13.21
CA LEU A 107 13.70 -6.80 -12.21
C LEU A 107 14.30 -8.14 -12.68
N LEU A 108 13.63 -8.87 -13.58
CA LEU A 108 14.16 -10.12 -14.14
C LEU A 108 15.40 -9.91 -15.01
N ARG A 109 15.54 -8.70 -15.59
CA ARG A 109 16.66 -8.31 -16.46
C ARG A 109 17.91 -7.90 -15.68
N VAL A 110 17.77 -7.63 -14.38
CA VAL A 110 18.89 -7.24 -13.51
C VAL A 110 19.85 -8.42 -13.32
N LYS A 111 21.15 -8.15 -13.19
CA LYS A 111 22.18 -9.20 -13.05
C LYS A 111 22.08 -9.98 -11.74
N ASP A 112 21.73 -9.30 -10.66
CA ASP A 112 21.72 -9.89 -9.32
C ASP A 112 20.50 -10.82 -9.12
N PRO A 113 20.73 -12.11 -8.80
CA PRO A 113 19.67 -13.10 -8.59
C PRO A 113 18.63 -12.70 -7.54
N LEU A 114 18.98 -11.89 -6.54
CA LEU A 114 18.03 -11.45 -5.51
C LEU A 114 16.90 -10.63 -6.10
N PHE A 115 17.20 -9.71 -7.02
CA PHE A 115 16.18 -8.90 -7.70
C PHE A 115 15.36 -9.74 -8.66
N LYS A 116 15.98 -10.70 -9.37
CA LYS A 116 15.25 -11.63 -10.23
C LYS A 116 14.22 -12.44 -9.44
N ARG A 117 14.59 -12.99 -8.29
CA ARG A 117 13.67 -13.71 -7.38
C ARG A 117 12.50 -12.82 -6.95
N MET A 118 12.78 -11.58 -6.58
CA MET A 118 11.73 -10.63 -6.17
C MET A 118 10.77 -10.33 -7.32
N GLY A 119 11.28 -10.11 -8.53
CA GLY A 119 10.49 -9.90 -9.73
C GLY A 119 9.60 -11.11 -10.04
N ALA A 120 10.18 -12.30 -10.09
CA ALA A 120 9.46 -13.54 -10.37
C ALA A 120 8.38 -13.82 -9.33
N SER A 121 8.70 -13.66 -8.04
CA SER A 121 7.74 -13.84 -6.94
C SER A 121 6.54 -12.90 -7.07
N ARG A 122 6.77 -11.64 -7.47
CA ARG A 122 5.70 -10.67 -7.72
C ARG A 122 4.85 -11.07 -8.93
N LEU A 123 5.47 -11.48 -10.04
CA LEU A 123 4.75 -11.92 -11.22
C LEU A 123 3.85 -13.13 -10.93
N ALA A 124 4.34 -14.09 -10.13
CA ALA A 124 3.51 -15.21 -9.67
C ALA A 124 2.26 -14.74 -8.92
N ARG A 125 2.38 -13.68 -8.11
CA ARG A 125 1.25 -13.10 -7.36
C ARG A 125 0.32 -12.25 -8.22
N PHE A 126 0.81 -11.67 -9.32
CA PHE A 126 -0.01 -10.89 -10.24
C PHE A 126 -0.76 -11.76 -11.26
N ALA A 127 -0.30 -12.98 -11.52
CA ALA A 127 -0.91 -13.95 -12.45
C ALA A 127 -2.21 -14.59 -11.90
N THR A 128 -3.11 -13.79 -11.33
CA THR A 128 -4.36 -14.22 -10.68
C THR A 128 -5.45 -14.63 -11.65
N ASP A 129 -5.59 -13.88 -12.74
CA ASP A 129 -6.65 -14.01 -13.73
C ASP A 129 -6.07 -14.00 -15.14
N GLU A 130 -6.93 -14.31 -16.12
CA GLU A 130 -6.53 -14.49 -17.51
C GLU A 130 -5.99 -13.19 -18.13
N ASP A 131 -6.59 -12.05 -17.83
CA ASP A 131 -6.18 -10.76 -18.39
C ASP A 131 -4.83 -10.33 -17.82
N ARG A 132 -4.61 -10.52 -16.52
CA ARG A 132 -3.30 -10.29 -15.89
C ARG A 132 -2.21 -11.21 -16.45
N ARG A 133 -2.52 -12.47 -16.74
CA ARG A 133 -1.55 -13.42 -17.35
C ARG A 133 -1.16 -12.98 -18.76
N LYS A 134 -2.14 -12.59 -19.58
CA LYS A 134 -1.90 -12.03 -20.92
C LYS A 134 -1.05 -10.77 -20.85
N MET A 135 -1.35 -9.85 -19.94
CA MET A 135 -0.56 -8.64 -19.72
C MET A 135 0.91 -8.95 -19.38
N ILE A 136 1.17 -9.94 -18.51
CA ILE A 136 2.54 -10.37 -18.20
C ILE A 136 3.26 -10.88 -19.45
N VAL A 137 2.57 -11.63 -20.31
CA VAL A 137 3.11 -12.15 -21.57
C VAL A 137 3.41 -11.01 -22.54
N GLU A 138 2.49 -10.06 -22.72
CA GLU A 138 2.64 -8.88 -23.57
C GLU A 138 3.83 -8.02 -23.16
N MET A 139 4.09 -7.89 -21.85
CA MET A 139 5.26 -7.19 -21.33
C MET A 139 6.58 -7.98 -21.46
N GLY A 140 6.55 -9.19 -22.05
CA GLY A 140 7.71 -10.06 -22.25
C GLY A 140 8.09 -10.89 -21.02
N GLY A 141 7.26 -10.93 -19.98
CA GLY A 141 7.54 -11.64 -18.73
C GLY A 141 7.78 -13.14 -18.94
N ALA A 142 7.09 -13.78 -19.89
CA ALA A 142 7.29 -15.19 -20.23
C ALA A 142 8.73 -15.49 -20.67
N GLN A 143 9.27 -14.71 -21.61
CA GLN A 143 10.64 -14.87 -22.10
C GLN A 143 11.65 -14.58 -20.99
N GLU A 144 11.44 -13.53 -20.19
CA GLU A 144 12.38 -13.17 -19.12
C GLU A 144 12.42 -14.19 -17.99
N LEU A 145 11.28 -14.84 -17.68
CA LEU A 145 11.23 -15.94 -16.71
C LEU A 145 11.99 -17.17 -17.22
N LEU A 146 11.89 -17.49 -18.52
CA LEU A 146 12.68 -18.56 -19.12
C LEU A 146 14.18 -18.23 -19.13
N ASN A 147 14.56 -16.99 -19.45
CA ASN A 147 15.95 -16.52 -19.37
C ASN A 147 16.49 -16.61 -17.93
N MET A 148 15.67 -16.21 -16.94
CA MET A 148 16.00 -16.35 -15.53
C MET A 148 16.21 -17.81 -15.15
N LEU A 149 15.31 -18.71 -15.57
CA LEU A 149 15.40 -20.14 -15.28
C LEU A 149 16.67 -20.76 -15.89
N GLY A 150 16.96 -20.46 -17.17
CA GLY A 150 18.14 -20.98 -17.87
C GLY A 150 19.47 -20.46 -17.33
N THR A 151 19.47 -19.33 -16.61
CA THR A 151 20.69 -18.73 -16.02
C THR A 151 20.80 -18.92 -14.51
N ALA A 152 19.80 -19.55 -13.88
CA ALA A 152 19.75 -19.73 -12.43
C ALA A 152 20.79 -20.76 -11.95
N LYS A 153 21.65 -20.33 -11.01
CA LYS A 153 22.70 -21.18 -10.41
C LYS A 153 22.24 -21.90 -9.14
N ASP A 154 21.17 -21.44 -8.53
CA ASP A 154 20.69 -21.88 -7.22
C ASP A 154 19.20 -22.18 -7.24
N ASP A 155 18.79 -23.04 -6.30
CA ASP A 155 17.45 -23.61 -6.24
C ASP A 155 16.40 -22.57 -5.84
N ARG A 156 16.77 -21.59 -5.01
CA ARG A 156 15.85 -20.49 -4.65
C ARG A 156 15.47 -19.65 -5.87
N THR A 157 16.43 -19.37 -6.76
CA THR A 157 16.16 -18.67 -8.02
C THR A 157 15.30 -19.53 -8.94
N ARG A 158 15.63 -20.82 -9.10
CA ARG A 158 14.82 -21.74 -9.93
C ARG A 158 13.39 -21.88 -9.41
N LYS A 159 13.20 -22.00 -8.10
CA LYS A 159 11.89 -22.10 -7.45
C LYS A 159 10.99 -20.92 -7.79
N GLU A 160 11.46 -19.68 -7.59
CA GLU A 160 10.63 -18.51 -7.88
C GLU A 160 10.32 -18.39 -9.38
N ALA A 161 11.27 -18.74 -10.26
CA ALA A 161 11.01 -18.78 -11.70
C ALA A 161 9.94 -19.82 -12.05
N PHE A 162 10.07 -21.06 -11.54
CA PHE A 162 9.10 -22.12 -11.79
C PHE A 162 7.72 -21.81 -11.21
N LYS A 163 7.67 -21.24 -10.01
CA LYS A 163 6.42 -20.80 -9.39
C LYS A 163 5.68 -19.77 -10.24
N ALA A 164 6.40 -18.81 -10.81
CA ALA A 164 5.83 -17.83 -11.72
C ALA A 164 5.38 -18.46 -13.06
N LEU A 165 6.18 -19.36 -13.63
CA LEU A 165 5.83 -20.10 -14.85
C LEU A 165 4.59 -20.98 -14.63
N ALA A 166 4.46 -21.64 -13.48
CA ALA A 166 3.30 -22.44 -13.12
C ALA A 166 2.04 -21.58 -12.96
N ALA A 167 2.16 -20.37 -12.42
CA ALA A 167 1.03 -19.44 -12.36
C ALA A 167 0.62 -18.94 -13.75
N LEU A 168 1.58 -18.69 -14.64
CA LEU A 168 1.30 -18.29 -16.03
C LEU A 168 0.70 -19.43 -16.87
N SER A 169 1.15 -20.67 -16.69
CA SER A 169 0.74 -21.83 -17.51
C SER A 169 -0.74 -22.20 -17.38
N LEU A 170 -1.44 -21.61 -16.42
CA LEU A 170 -2.89 -21.69 -16.29
C LEU A 170 -3.65 -20.93 -17.41
N SER A 171 -2.96 -20.12 -18.22
CA SER A 171 -3.48 -19.49 -19.44
C SER A 171 -2.93 -20.18 -20.69
N ASP A 172 -3.80 -20.58 -21.62
CA ASP A 172 -3.37 -21.21 -22.88
C ASP A 172 -2.55 -20.24 -23.75
N VAL A 173 -2.88 -18.95 -23.73
CA VAL A 173 -2.13 -17.90 -24.43
C VAL A 173 -0.71 -17.79 -23.88
N ALA A 174 -0.57 -17.85 -22.55
CA ALA A 174 0.75 -17.84 -21.92
C ALA A 174 1.56 -19.10 -22.22
N VAL A 175 0.93 -20.28 -22.25
CA VAL A 175 1.63 -21.52 -22.64
C VAL A 175 2.08 -21.46 -24.11
N ALA A 176 1.25 -20.94 -25.01
CA ALA A 176 1.64 -20.73 -26.40
C ALA A 176 2.85 -19.79 -26.52
N ALA A 177 2.86 -18.68 -25.78
CA ALA A 177 4.00 -17.76 -25.75
C ALA A 177 5.27 -18.42 -25.19
N LEU A 178 5.14 -19.21 -24.12
CA LEU A 178 6.26 -19.98 -23.56
C LEU A 178 6.78 -21.01 -24.58
N HIS A 179 5.90 -21.66 -25.33
CA HIS A 179 6.28 -22.60 -26.38
C HIS A 179 7.06 -21.90 -27.50
N HIS A 180 6.56 -20.78 -28.01
CA HIS A 180 7.25 -19.99 -29.04
C HIS A 180 8.62 -19.46 -28.56
N ALA A 181 8.78 -19.21 -27.26
CA ALA A 181 10.04 -18.84 -26.63
C ALA A 181 11.02 -20.01 -26.42
N GLY A 182 10.72 -21.22 -26.89
CA GLY A 182 11.54 -22.42 -26.67
C GLY A 182 11.45 -22.96 -25.24
N GLY A 183 10.41 -22.57 -24.50
CA GLY A 183 10.26 -22.86 -23.08
C GLY A 183 10.23 -24.35 -22.74
N LEU A 184 9.68 -25.20 -23.61
CA LEU A 184 9.64 -26.65 -23.39
C LEU A 184 11.04 -27.25 -23.23
N ALA A 185 11.98 -26.86 -24.09
CA ALA A 185 13.36 -27.34 -24.03
C ALA A 185 14.06 -26.86 -22.76
N ILE A 186 13.91 -25.57 -22.43
CA ILE A 186 14.50 -24.94 -21.24
C ILE A 186 13.97 -25.62 -19.96
N ILE A 187 12.65 -25.78 -19.85
CA ILE A 187 11.99 -26.37 -18.68
C ILE A 187 12.39 -27.84 -18.50
N LYS A 188 12.45 -28.63 -19.59
CA LYS A 188 12.90 -30.03 -19.52
C LYS A 188 14.37 -30.14 -19.09
N SER A 189 15.21 -29.25 -19.59
CA SER A 189 16.66 -29.25 -19.29
C SER A 189 17.01 -28.73 -17.89
N ALA A 190 16.09 -28.04 -17.22
CA ALA A 190 16.35 -27.50 -15.89
C ALA A 190 16.58 -28.63 -14.88
N PRO A 191 17.63 -28.54 -14.04
CA PRO A 191 18.00 -29.60 -13.13
C PRO A 191 16.95 -29.78 -12.04
N ASP A 192 16.69 -31.04 -11.71
CA ASP A 192 15.83 -31.40 -10.60
C ASP A 192 16.47 -30.99 -9.27
N SER A 193 15.62 -30.74 -8.28
CA SER A 193 16.05 -30.34 -6.94
C SER A 193 15.84 -31.47 -5.94
N PHE A 194 16.91 -31.83 -5.22
CA PHE A 194 16.83 -32.85 -4.15
C PHE A 194 16.39 -32.25 -2.81
N GLU A 195 16.55 -30.93 -2.62
CA GLU A 195 16.25 -30.26 -1.35
C GLU A 195 14.86 -29.62 -1.32
N ASP A 196 14.34 -29.21 -2.48
CA ASP A 196 13.07 -28.48 -2.60
C ASP A 196 12.10 -29.20 -3.55
N ALA A 197 11.22 -30.02 -2.97
CA ALA A 197 10.22 -30.79 -3.69
C ALA A 197 9.15 -29.92 -4.39
N GLU A 198 9.01 -28.65 -4.02
CA GLU A 198 8.08 -27.77 -4.72
C GLU A 198 8.54 -27.48 -6.15
N ILE A 199 9.87 -27.45 -6.39
CA ILE A 199 10.43 -27.23 -7.73
C ILE A 199 9.89 -28.29 -8.70
N GLU A 200 9.94 -29.56 -8.31
CA GLU A 200 9.40 -30.66 -9.11
C GLU A 200 7.89 -30.56 -9.31
N THR A 201 7.17 -30.10 -8.29
CA THR A 201 5.73 -29.89 -8.36
C THR A 201 5.37 -28.81 -9.39
N TYR A 202 6.05 -27.66 -9.36
CA TYR A 202 5.84 -26.59 -10.33
C TYR A 202 6.32 -26.99 -11.74
N LYS A 203 7.47 -27.65 -11.86
CA LYS A 203 8.00 -28.13 -13.14
C LYS A 203 7.01 -29.09 -13.81
N SER A 204 6.52 -30.07 -13.05
CA SER A 204 5.56 -31.05 -13.53
C SER A 204 4.23 -30.42 -13.94
N SER A 205 3.73 -29.44 -13.16
CA SER A 205 2.48 -28.75 -13.50
C SER A 205 2.60 -27.96 -14.81
N VAL A 206 3.72 -27.28 -15.05
CA VAL A 206 3.96 -26.59 -16.32
C VAL A 206 4.07 -27.58 -17.47
N LEU A 207 4.87 -28.65 -17.33
CA LEU A 207 5.03 -29.67 -18.38
C LEU A 207 3.70 -30.34 -18.75
N LYS A 208 2.85 -30.62 -17.76
CA LYS A 208 1.50 -31.14 -18.01
C LYS A 208 0.68 -30.19 -18.88
N ARG A 209 0.75 -28.87 -18.64
CA ARG A 209 0.04 -27.88 -19.48
C ARG A 209 0.52 -27.86 -20.92
N PHE A 210 1.81 -28.07 -21.16
CA PHE A 210 2.33 -28.26 -22.53
C PHE A 210 1.76 -29.52 -23.19
N GLN A 211 1.66 -30.63 -22.46
CA GLN A 211 1.09 -31.89 -22.96
C GLN A 211 -0.41 -31.77 -23.24
N ASP A 212 -1.16 -31.12 -22.34
CA ASP A 212 -2.60 -30.89 -22.50
C ASP A 212 -2.90 -30.14 -23.83
N LEU A 213 -2.02 -29.21 -24.20
CA LEU A 213 -2.09 -28.44 -25.46
C LEU A 213 -1.35 -29.08 -26.64
N ARG A 214 -0.85 -30.31 -26.49
CA ARG A 214 -0.13 -31.10 -27.53
C ARG A 214 1.18 -30.50 -28.05
N TYR A 215 1.75 -29.55 -27.33
CA TYR A 215 3.04 -28.94 -27.70
C TYR A 215 4.24 -29.90 -27.51
N ASP A 216 4.06 -31.00 -26.80
CA ASP A 216 5.06 -32.06 -26.64
C ASP A 216 5.28 -32.89 -27.91
N THR A 217 4.34 -32.85 -28.86
CA THR A 217 4.37 -33.64 -30.10
C THR A 217 4.89 -32.88 -31.32
N SER A 218 5.05 -31.56 -31.22
CA SER A 218 5.61 -30.71 -32.28
C SER A 218 7.12 -30.59 -32.10
N SER A 219 7.89 -31.46 -32.77
CA SER A 219 9.35 -31.34 -32.96
C SER A 219 9.70 -31.29 -34.42
#